data_AF-A0A382CIC4-F1
#
_entry.id   AF-A0A382CIC4-F1
#
_cell.length_a   1.000
_cell.length_b   1.000
_cell.length_c   1.000
_cell.angle_alpha   90.00
_cell.angle_beta   90.00
_cell.angle_gamma   90.00
#
_symmetry.space_group_name_H-M   'P 1'
#
loop_
_entity.id
_entity.type
_entity.pdbx_description
1 polymer ?
#
loop_
_entity_poly.entity_id
_entity_poly.type
_entity_poly.pdbx_seq_one_letter_code
_entity_poly.pdbx_strand_id
1 'polypeptide(L)'
;MSQKILCIVNIFIIGIFFLFGCNTQTEQFSLTEQNYKLWRNYIKPTERDLAWTRIHWRSSFQEGLLEANARQKPMLLWVMNGHPLGCT
;
A
#
# COMPACT_ATOMS: atom_id res chain seq x y z
N MET A 1 16.09 49.14 -37.48
CA MET A 1 16.63 47.82 -37.93
C MET A 1 16.90 46.88 -36.76
N SER A 2 17.46 47.36 -35.64
CA SER A 2 17.79 46.58 -34.43
C SER A 2 16.59 45.84 -33.76
N GLN A 3 15.41 46.45 -33.70
CA GLN A 3 14.26 45.88 -32.97
C GLN A 3 13.59 44.68 -33.66
N LYS A 4 13.69 44.56 -34.99
CA LYS A 4 13.19 43.40 -35.74
C LYS A 4 14.05 42.15 -35.52
N ILE A 5 15.37 42.34 -35.37
CA ILE A 5 16.33 41.26 -35.11
C ILE A 5 16.14 40.71 -33.69
N LEU A 6 15.94 41.59 -32.71
CA LEU A 6 15.66 41.18 -31.32
C LEU A 6 14.37 40.36 -31.20
N CYS A 7 13.33 40.70 -31.96
CA CYS A 7 12.07 39.98 -31.98
C CYS A 7 12.19 38.58 -32.61
N ILE A 8 12.97 38.45 -33.70
CA ILE A 8 13.23 37.16 -34.37
C ILE A 8 14.05 36.22 -33.46
N VAL A 9 15.05 36.75 -32.74
CA VAL A 9 15.87 35.96 -31.82
C VAL A 9 15.05 35.43 -30.63
N ASN A 10 14.15 36.25 -30.07
CA ASN A 10 13.27 35.83 -28.98
C ASN A 10 12.23 34.77 -29.42
N ILE A 11 11.69 34.88 -30.64
CA ILE A 11 10.77 33.88 -31.20
C ILE A 11 11.48 32.52 -31.40
N PHE A 12 12.75 32.54 -31.83
CA PHE A 12 13.55 31.32 -31.99
C PHE A 12 13.84 30.64 -30.64
N ILE A 13 14.16 31.41 -29.59
CA ILE A 13 14.40 30.90 -28.24
C ILE A 13 13.14 30.27 -27.61
N ILE A 14 11.97 30.88 -27.82
CA ILE A 14 10.68 30.35 -27.33
C ILE A 14 10.29 29.07 -28.07
N GLY A 15 10.55 28.99 -29.38
CA GLY A 15 10.31 27.80 -30.18
C GLY A 15 11.17 26.60 -29.78
N ILE A 16 12.44 26.83 -29.41
CA ILE A 16 13.35 25.78 -28.93
C ILE A 16 12.86 25.22 -27.58
N PHE A 17 12.40 26.07 -26.66
CA PHE A 17 11.90 25.64 -25.35
C PHE A 17 10.64 24.77 -25.44
N PHE A 18 9.79 24.99 -26.45
CA PHE A 18 8.57 24.19 -26.68
C PHE A 18 8.84 22.81 -27.29
N LEU A 19 9.95 22.64 -28.02
CA LEU A 19 10.33 21.37 -28.65
C LEU A 19 11.03 20.40 -27.69
N PHE A 20 11.56 20.88 -26.56
CA PHE A 20 12.08 20.05 -25.47
C PHE A 20 10.99 19.65 -24.45
N GLY A 21 9.76 19.45 -24.92
CA GLY A 21 8.70 18.84 -24.12
C GLY A 21 9.17 17.48 -23.59
N CYS A 22 9.09 17.30 -22.26
CA CYS A 22 9.54 16.10 -21.58
C CYS A 22 8.78 14.88 -22.10
N ASN A 23 9.47 14.00 -22.82
CA ASN A 23 8.92 12.75 -23.33
C ASN A 23 8.70 11.83 -22.12
N THR A 24 7.45 11.57 -21.73
CA THR A 24 7.13 10.67 -20.62
C THR A 24 7.31 9.23 -21.10
N GLN A 25 8.56 8.77 -21.14
CA GLN A 25 8.86 7.37 -21.40
C GLN A 25 8.53 6.57 -20.14
N THR A 26 7.27 6.15 -20.03
CA THR A 26 6.86 5.15 -19.05
C THR A 26 7.27 3.79 -19.59
N GLU A 27 8.48 3.35 -19.26
CA GLU A 27 8.88 1.97 -19.54
C GLU A 27 7.91 1.01 -18.83
N GLN A 28 7.46 -0.01 -19.56
CA GLN A 28 6.56 -1.03 -19.04
C GLN A 28 7.30 -1.87 -17.99
N PHE A 29 6.75 -1.96 -16.79
CA PHE A 29 7.32 -2.78 -15.73
C PHE A 29 7.40 -4.25 -16.16
N SER A 30 8.58 -4.87 -16.00
CA SER A 30 8.80 -6.29 -16.21
C SER A 30 9.51 -6.90 -15.00
N LEU A 31 9.03 -8.06 -14.56
CA LEU A 31 9.69 -8.85 -13.52
C LEU A 31 10.86 -9.61 -14.17
N THR A 32 12.07 -9.34 -13.70
CA THR A 32 13.32 -9.90 -14.19
C THR A 32 14.04 -10.64 -13.07
N GLU A 33 14.98 -11.52 -13.38
CA GLU A 33 15.79 -12.22 -12.37
C GLU A 33 16.52 -11.22 -11.43
N GLN A 34 16.92 -10.08 -11.97
CA GLN A 34 17.62 -9.02 -11.24
C GLN A 34 16.73 -8.33 -10.20
N ASN A 35 15.46 -8.06 -10.54
CA ASN A 35 14.53 -7.34 -9.67
C ASN A 35 13.61 -8.27 -8.85
N TYR A 36 13.59 -9.57 -9.16
CA TYR A 36 12.72 -10.56 -8.54
C TYR A 36 12.83 -10.59 -7.01
N LYS A 37 14.06 -10.72 -6.49
CA LYS A 37 14.29 -10.83 -5.03
C LYS A 37 13.81 -9.57 -4.29
N LEU A 38 14.05 -8.40 -4.88
CA LEU A 38 13.61 -7.12 -4.32
C LEU A 38 12.08 -7.08 -4.21
N TRP A 39 11.39 -7.34 -5.33
CA TRP A 39 9.93 -7.28 -5.37
C TRP A 39 9.28 -8.36 -4.52
N ARG A 40 9.77 -9.61 -4.59
CA ARG A 40 9.28 -10.71 -3.73
C ARG A 40 9.33 -10.33 -2.26
N ASN A 41 10.46 -9.77 -1.79
CA ASN A 41 10.62 -9.40 -0.39
C ASN A 41 9.74 -8.21 -0.02
N TYR A 42 9.58 -7.25 -0.93
CA TYR A 42 8.74 -6.07 -0.73
C TYR A 42 7.25 -6.41 -0.62
N ILE A 43 6.74 -7.29 -1.47
CA ILE A 43 5.31 -7.66 -1.49
C ILE A 43 4.94 -8.73 -0.48
N LYS A 44 5.92 -9.41 0.14
CA LYS A 44 5.65 -10.46 1.10
C LYS A 44 4.98 -9.84 2.33
N PRO A 45 3.77 -10.26 2.72
CA PRO A 45 3.10 -9.73 3.89
C PRO A 45 3.95 -9.93 5.15
N THR A 46 4.01 -8.90 5.98
CA THR A 46 4.60 -9.00 7.31
C THR A 46 3.66 -9.74 8.26
N GLU A 47 4.16 -10.15 9.42
CA GLU A 47 3.29 -10.71 10.47
C GLU A 47 2.20 -9.74 10.91
N ARG A 48 2.48 -8.42 10.87
CA ARG A 48 1.50 -7.39 11.22
C ARG A 48 0.39 -7.33 10.17
N ASP A 49 0.74 -7.43 8.88
CA ASP A 49 -0.24 -7.47 7.79
C ASP A 49 -1.12 -8.72 7.86
N LEU A 50 -0.59 -9.80 8.43
CA LEU A 50 -1.31 -11.07 8.65
C LEU A 50 -1.96 -11.16 10.04
N ALA A 51 -1.91 -10.12 10.87
CA ALA A 51 -2.44 -10.18 12.24
C ALA A 51 -3.94 -10.52 12.28
N TRP A 52 -4.70 -10.12 11.26
CA TRP A 52 -6.14 -10.43 11.15
C TRP A 52 -6.43 -11.93 10.99
N THR A 53 -5.45 -12.73 10.55
CA THR A 53 -5.60 -14.19 10.44
C THR A 53 -5.52 -14.90 11.80
N ARG A 54 -5.04 -14.20 12.83
CA ARG A 54 -4.91 -14.72 14.19
C ARG A 54 -6.11 -14.30 15.03
N ILE A 55 -6.65 -15.24 15.77
CA ILE A 55 -7.74 -14.99 16.71
C ILE A 55 -7.14 -14.87 18.11
N HIS A 56 -7.04 -13.64 18.60
CA HIS A 56 -6.48 -13.37 19.93
C HIS A 56 -7.53 -13.47 21.06
N TRP A 57 -8.79 -13.70 20.72
CA TRP A 57 -9.87 -13.95 21.67
C TRP A 57 -10.14 -15.44 21.85
N ARG A 58 -10.80 -15.81 22.96
CA ARG A 58 -11.26 -17.19 23.17
C ARG A 58 -12.48 -17.46 22.29
N SER A 59 -12.57 -18.67 21.75
CA SER A 59 -13.75 -19.16 21.03
C SER A 59 -14.81 -19.76 21.97
N SER A 60 -14.44 -20.05 23.23
CA SER A 60 -15.33 -20.55 24.27
C SER A 60 -15.64 -19.46 25.31
N PHE A 61 -16.92 -19.29 25.62
CA PHE A 61 -17.37 -18.37 26.67
C PHE A 61 -16.78 -18.73 28.05
N GLN A 62 -16.75 -20.02 28.39
CA GLN A 62 -16.27 -20.48 29.69
C GLN A 62 -14.77 -20.22 29.85
N GLU A 63 -13.96 -20.44 28.81
CA GLU A 63 -12.54 -20.13 28.83
C GLU A 63 -12.29 -18.63 28.99
N GLY A 64 -13.07 -17.81 28.27
CA GLY A 64 -13.03 -16.36 28.42
C GLY A 64 -13.35 -15.92 29.85
N LEU A 65 -14.34 -16.54 30.50
CA LEU A 65 -14.72 -16.26 31.89
C LEU A 65 -13.63 -16.60 32.89
N LEU A 66 -13.05 -17.78 32.78
CA LEU A 66 -11.95 -18.20 33.64
C LEU A 66 -10.74 -17.26 33.49
N GLU A 67 -10.38 -16.90 32.27
CA GLU A 67 -9.24 -16.02 32.01
C GLU A 67 -9.48 -14.57 32.47
N ALA A 68 -10.67 -14.02 32.22
CA ALA A 68 -11.02 -12.66 32.66
C ALA A 68 -10.96 -12.55 34.19
N ASN A 69 -11.50 -13.56 34.89
CA ASN A 69 -11.42 -13.65 36.34
C ASN A 69 -9.97 -13.80 36.82
N ALA A 70 -9.20 -14.71 36.23
CA ALA A 70 -7.79 -14.92 36.60
C ALA A 70 -6.93 -13.66 36.40
N ARG A 71 -7.21 -12.88 35.36
CA ARG A 71 -6.49 -11.63 35.06
C ARG A 71 -7.06 -10.39 35.75
N GLN A 72 -8.18 -10.52 36.47
CA GLN A 72 -8.91 -9.39 37.07
C GLN A 72 -9.21 -8.28 36.04
N LYS A 73 -9.68 -8.68 34.86
CA LYS A 73 -10.02 -7.77 33.75
C LYS A 73 -11.47 -7.97 33.31
N PRO A 74 -12.17 -6.91 32.88
CA PRO A 74 -13.50 -7.05 32.32
C PRO A 74 -13.47 -7.90 31.04
N MET A 75 -14.52 -8.70 30.83
CA MET A 75 -14.68 -9.50 29.62
C MET A 75 -15.54 -8.74 28.60
N LEU A 76 -15.08 -8.69 27.36
CA LEU A 76 -15.92 -8.36 26.21
C LEU A 76 -16.45 -9.66 25.60
N LEU A 77 -17.77 -9.82 25.60
CA LEU A 77 -18.44 -10.91 24.89
C LEU A 77 -18.85 -10.44 23.49
N TRP A 78 -18.26 -11.03 22.46
CA TRP A 78 -18.63 -10.81 21.07
C TRP A 78 -19.45 -11.99 20.55
N VAL A 79 -20.70 -11.74 20.18
CA VAL A 79 -21.62 -12.74 19.62
C VAL A 79 -22.12 -12.27 18.27
N MET A 80 -22.31 -13.21 17.36
CA MET A 80 -22.96 -12.96 16.08
C MET A 80 -24.00 -14.04 15.81
N ASN A 81 -25.05 -13.70 15.06
CA ASN A 81 -26.01 -14.69 14.57
C ASN A 81 -25.34 -15.49 13.43
N GLY A 82 -24.73 -16.63 13.75
CA GLY A 82 -24.01 -17.47 12.80
C GLY A 82 -22.74 -18.09 13.39
N HIS A 83 -21.95 -18.81 12.58
CA HIS A 83 -20.66 -19.35 13.04
C HIS A 83 -19.63 -18.22 13.16
N PRO A 84 -19.11 -17.88 14.36
CA PRO A 84 -18.28 -16.70 14.58
C PRO A 84 -16.94 -16.70 13.83
N LEU A 85 -16.56 -17.85 13.27
CA LEU A 85 -15.36 -18.04 12.47
C LEU A 85 -15.64 -18.05 10.96
N GLY A 86 -16.90 -17.86 10.54
CA GLY A 86 -17.29 -17.93 9.13
C GLY A 86 -17.09 -19.30 8.47
N CYS A 87 -16.78 -20.34 9.25
CA CYS A 87 -16.70 -21.71 8.75
C CYS A 87 -18.10 -22.29 8.53
N THR A 88 -18.41 -22.61 7.28
CA THR A 88 -19.49 -23.53 6.87
C THR A 88 -18.91 -24.67 6.07
#